data_AF-A0A1G8KLD8-F1
#
_entry.id   AF-A0A1G8KLD8-F1
#
_cell.length_a   1.000
_cell.length_b   1.000
_cell.length_c   1.000
_cell.angle_alpha   90.00
_cell.angle_beta   90.00
_cell.angle_gamma   90.00
#
_symmetry.space_group_name_H-M   'P 1'
#
loop_
_entity.id
_entity.type
_entity.pdbx_description
1 polymer ?
#
loop_
_entity_poly.entity_id
_entity_poly.type
_entity_poly.pdbx_seq_one_letter_code
_entity_poly.pdbx_strand_id
1 'polypeptide(L)'
;MLKLRVPLLMLALLFSAQGFAASTAQQAQQEKMKTCNADATAKSLKGDERKAFMSTCLKAGGDTSTKKLTPQQEKMKACNADAATKALAGDARKKFMSDCLKK
;
A
#
# COMPACT_ATOMS: atom_id res chain seq x y z
N MET A 1 -36.96 -24.68 17.55
CA MET A 1 -35.73 -23.95 17.17
C MET A 1 -35.71 -23.39 15.74
N LEU A 2 -36.70 -23.69 14.88
CA LEU A 2 -36.74 -23.18 13.50
C LEU A 2 -37.29 -21.75 13.37
N LYS A 3 -38.06 -21.25 14.36
CA LYS A 3 -38.68 -19.91 14.35
C LYS A 3 -37.75 -18.76 14.76
N LEU A 4 -36.59 -19.05 15.37
CA LEU A 4 -35.59 -18.03 15.78
C LEU A 4 -34.51 -17.79 14.70
N ARG A 5 -34.41 -18.67 13.70
CA ARG A 5 -33.46 -18.54 12.58
C ARG A 5 -33.97 -17.64 11.45
N VAL A 6 -35.28 -17.52 11.28
CA VAL A 6 -35.90 -16.68 10.25
C VAL A 6 -35.67 -15.16 10.48
N PRO A 7 -35.83 -14.60 11.70
CA PRO A 7 -35.53 -13.18 11.91
C PRO A 7 -34.02 -12.88 11.89
N LEU A 8 -33.17 -13.87 12.18
CA LEU A 8 -31.70 -13.70 12.17
C LEU A 8 -31.11 -13.67 10.74
N LEU A 9 -31.75 -14.36 9.78
CA LEU A 9 -31.34 -14.32 8.38
C LEU A 9 -31.76 -13.02 7.67
N MET A 10 -32.85 -12.37 8.10
CA MET A 10 -33.30 -11.10 7.50
C MET A 10 -32.53 -9.87 8.02
N LEU A 11 -31.91 -9.94 9.20
CA LEU A 11 -31.10 -8.83 9.74
C LEU A 11 -29.67 -8.77 9.16
N ALA A 12 -29.21 -9.84 8.50
CA ALA A 12 -27.90 -9.90 7.83
C ALA A 12 -27.91 -9.32 6.41
N LEU A 13 -29.09 -9.13 5.80
CA LEU A 13 -29.27 -8.62 4.44
C LEU A 13 -29.30 -7.08 4.33
N LEU A 14 -29.32 -6.35 5.46
CA LEU A 14 -29.40 -4.88 5.46
C LEU A 14 -28.05 -4.16 5.71
N PHE A 15 -26.94 -4.88 5.90
CA PHE A 15 -25.64 -4.26 6.20
C PHE A 15 -24.66 -4.20 5.01
N SER A 16 -25.05 -4.68 3.82
CA SER A 16 -24.19 -4.75 2.63
C SER A 16 -24.20 -3.48 1.76
N ALA A 17 -24.93 -2.43 2.16
CA ALA A 17 -25.07 -1.20 1.37
C ALA A 17 -24.21 -0.01 1.86
N GLN A 18 -23.22 -0.24 2.72
CA GLN A 18 -22.16 0.76 2.92
C GLN A 18 -21.16 0.64 1.77
N GLY A 19 -21.60 1.09 0.60
CA GLY A 19 -20.70 1.42 -0.49
C GLY A 19 -19.71 2.44 0.06
N PHE A 20 -18.46 2.01 0.26
CA PHE A 20 -17.35 2.90 0.56
C PHE A 20 -17.28 3.89 -0.61
N ALA A 21 -17.86 5.08 -0.43
CA ALA A 21 -17.63 6.19 -1.33
C ALA A 21 -16.14 6.50 -1.22
N ALA A 22 -15.36 6.00 -2.17
CA ALA A 22 -13.95 6.35 -2.30
C ALA A 22 -13.90 7.88 -2.41
N SER A 23 -13.19 8.52 -1.48
CA SER A 23 -13.00 9.96 -1.52
C SER A 23 -12.40 10.37 -2.86
N THR A 24 -12.63 11.63 -3.25
CA THR A 24 -12.08 12.21 -4.48
C THR A 24 -10.56 12.05 -4.58
N ALA A 25 -9.86 12.10 -3.44
CA ALA A 25 -8.43 11.84 -3.35
C ALA A 25 -8.06 10.38 -3.66
N GLN A 26 -8.86 9.41 -3.20
CA GLN A 26 -8.67 7.99 -3.52
C GLN A 26 -8.93 7.72 -5.01
N GLN A 27 -9.96 8.34 -5.59
CA GLN A 27 -10.24 8.23 -7.03
C GLN A 27 -9.10 8.81 -7.87
N ALA A 28 -8.59 10.00 -7.52
CA ALA A 28 -7.44 10.60 -8.21
C ALA A 28 -6.18 9.72 -8.13
N GLN A 29 -5.93 9.08 -6.98
CA GLN A 29 -4.81 8.16 -6.80
C GLN A 29 -4.99 6.87 -7.61
N GLN A 30 -6.22 6.36 -7.72
CA GLN A 30 -6.55 5.17 -8.51
C GLN A 30 -6.39 5.43 -10.03
N GLU A 31 -6.89 6.56 -10.53
CA GLU A 31 -6.72 6.95 -11.94
C GLU A 31 -5.24 7.13 -12.29
N LYS A 32 -4.48 7.80 -11.43
CA LYS A 32 -3.04 7.95 -11.61
C LYS A 32 -2.31 6.60 -11.68
N MET A 33 -2.70 5.64 -10.85
CA MET A 33 -2.11 4.30 -10.88
C MET A 33 -2.39 3.59 -12.20
N LYS A 34 -3.59 3.77 -12.78
CA LYS A 34 -3.92 3.22 -14.10
C LYS A 34 -3.04 3.83 -15.19
N THR A 35 -2.92 5.16 -15.22
CA THR A 35 -2.06 5.87 -16.19
C THR A 35 -0.60 5.42 -16.08
N CYS A 36 -0.03 5.39 -14.87
CA CYS A 36 1.35 4.94 -14.68
C CYS A 36 1.57 3.47 -15.11
N ASN A 37 0.57 2.60 -14.97
CA ASN A 37 0.68 1.22 -15.47
C ASN A 37 0.56 1.13 -16.99
N ALA A 38 -0.32 1.93 -17.60
CA ALA A 38 -0.45 2.01 -19.05
C ALA A 38 0.87 2.51 -19.67
N ASP A 39 1.45 3.58 -19.13
CA ASP A 39 2.72 4.13 -19.61
C ASP A 39 3.88 3.15 -19.44
N ALA A 40 3.96 2.46 -18.30
CA ALA A 40 4.99 1.45 -18.08
C ALA A 40 4.90 0.32 -19.12
N THR A 41 3.67 -0.07 -19.48
CA THR A 41 3.41 -1.12 -20.48
C THR A 41 3.71 -0.62 -21.89
N ALA A 42 3.29 0.59 -22.24
CA ALA A 42 3.60 1.23 -23.53
C ALA A 42 5.10 1.37 -23.74
N LYS A 43 5.85 1.66 -22.68
CA LYS A 43 7.31 1.72 -22.67
C LYS A 43 7.99 0.35 -22.57
N SER A 44 7.22 -0.74 -22.54
CA SER A 44 7.72 -2.12 -22.39
C SER A 44 8.67 -2.32 -21.18
N LEU A 45 8.50 -1.52 -20.12
CA LEU A 45 9.36 -1.57 -18.94
C LEU A 45 9.08 -2.86 -18.16
N LYS A 46 10.15 -3.55 -17.77
CA LYS A 46 10.10 -4.80 -17.02
C LYS A 46 11.02 -4.74 -15.80
N GLY A 47 10.85 -5.69 -14.88
CA GLY A 47 11.71 -5.84 -13.71
C GLY A 47 11.86 -4.55 -12.90
N ASP A 48 13.10 -4.19 -12.58
CA ASP A 48 13.41 -3.04 -11.74
C ASP A 48 13.16 -1.69 -12.44
N GLU A 49 13.26 -1.64 -13.77
CA GLU A 49 12.95 -0.42 -14.55
C GLU A 49 11.47 -0.04 -14.41
N ARG A 50 10.57 -1.02 -14.45
CA ARG A 50 9.14 -0.78 -14.21
C ARG A 50 8.88 -0.26 -12.81
N LYS A 51 9.57 -0.81 -11.80
CA LYS A 51 9.40 -0.38 -10.39
C LYS A 51 9.90 1.06 -10.20
N ALA A 52 11.06 1.39 -10.75
CA ALA A 52 11.61 2.74 -10.69
C ALA A 52 10.69 3.76 -11.39
N PHE A 53 10.20 3.41 -12.58
CA PHE A 53 9.25 4.23 -13.32
C PHE A 53 7.94 4.41 -12.55
N MET A 54 7.35 3.33 -12.03
CA MET A 54 6.12 3.40 -11.25
C MET A 54 6.29 4.28 -10.00
N SER A 55 7.41 4.13 -9.29
CA SER A 55 7.71 4.96 -8.11
C SER A 55 7.77 6.43 -8.49
N THR A 56 8.44 6.76 -9.59
CA THR A 56 8.59 8.14 -10.07
C THR A 56 7.24 8.70 -10.55
N CYS A 57 6.51 7.94 -11.36
CA CYS A 57 5.21 8.34 -11.90
C CYS A 57 4.17 8.58 -10.80
N LEU A 58 4.08 7.67 -9.83
CA LEU A 58 3.18 7.82 -8.68
C LEU A 58 3.58 8.98 -7.77
N LYS A 59 4.87 9.34 -7.73
CA LYS A 59 5.36 10.52 -7.00
C LYS A 59 5.15 11.83 -7.75
N ALA A 60 5.18 11.87 -9.09
CA ALA A 60 5.14 13.11 -9.90
C ALA A 60 3.86 13.99 -9.80
N GLY A 61 2.97 13.73 -8.84
CA GLY A 61 1.77 14.50 -8.55
C GLY A 61 1.49 14.61 -7.04
N GLY A 62 2.47 14.26 -6.22
CA GLY A 62 2.55 14.62 -4.81
C GLY A 62 3.95 15.15 -4.59
N ASP A 63 4.06 16.41 -4.16
CA ASP A 63 5.30 17.14 -3.86
C ASP A 63 6.54 16.23 -3.74
N THR A 64 7.30 16.18 -4.84
CA THR A 64 8.52 15.37 -4.98
C THR A 64 9.73 16.00 -4.28
N SER A 65 9.56 17.03 -3.44
CA SER A 65 10.72 17.72 -2.86
C SER A 65 10.62 18.15 -1.40
N THR A 66 9.46 18.16 -0.74
CA THR A 66 9.40 18.80 0.59
C THR A 66 8.57 18.09 1.66
N LYS A 67 8.13 16.84 1.46
CA LYS A 67 7.68 16.06 2.61
C LYS A 67 8.89 15.47 3.32
N LYS A 68 9.49 16.27 4.20
CA LYS A 68 10.48 15.80 5.20
C LYS A 68 9.89 14.52 5.78
N LEU A 69 10.57 13.40 5.55
CA LEU A 69 10.14 12.13 6.13
C LEU A 69 10.03 12.38 7.63
N THR A 70 8.94 11.92 8.22
CA THR A 70 8.89 11.91 9.69
C THR A 70 10.07 11.05 10.19
N PRO A 71 10.63 11.33 11.37
CA PRO A 71 11.73 10.51 11.92
C PRO A 71 11.42 9.00 11.91
N GLN A 72 10.13 8.64 12.07
CA GLN A 72 9.66 7.27 12.00
C GLN A 72 9.73 6.66 10.59
N GLN A 73 9.43 7.44 9.55
CA GLN A 73 9.54 7.00 8.17
C GLN A 73 11.01 6.86 7.73
N GLU A 74 11.89 7.75 8.20
CA GLU A 74 13.34 7.64 7.98
C GLU A 74 13.90 6.37 8.63
N LYS A 75 13.52 6.13 9.89
CA LYS A 75 13.87 4.92 10.64
C LYS A 75 13.40 3.65 9.93
N MET A 76 12.15 3.63 9.47
CA MET A 76 11.62 2.48 8.74
C MET A 76 12.37 2.23 7.42
N LYS A 77 12.78 3.29 6.72
CA LYS A 77 13.60 3.16 5.51
C LYS A 77 14.98 2.57 5.83
N ALA A 78 15.65 3.06 6.89
CA ALA A 78 16.94 2.54 7.34
C ALA A 78 16.86 1.06 7.75
N CYS A 79 15.87 0.68 8.58
CA CYS A 79 15.66 -0.70 8.98
C CYS A 79 15.39 -1.63 7.78
N ASN A 80 14.66 -1.16 6.76
CA ASN A 80 14.47 -1.97 5.55
C ASN A 80 15.73 -2.12 4.70
N ALA A 81 16.56 -1.08 4.61
CA ALA A 81 17.85 -1.16 3.93
C ALA A 81 18.79 -2.15 4.65
N ASP A 82 18.92 -2.03 5.97
CA ASP A 82 19.76 -2.94 6.76
C ASP A 82 19.31 -4.39 6.66
N ALA A 83 17.99 -4.63 6.68
CA ALA A 83 17.44 -5.98 6.50
C ALA A 83 17.79 -6.56 5.12
N ALA A 84 17.77 -5.73 4.07
CA ALA A 84 18.14 -6.13 2.71
C ALA A 84 19.64 -6.40 2.59
N THR A 85 20.50 -5.54 3.14
CA THR A 85 21.96 -5.74 3.17
C THR A 85 22.34 -6.99 3.95
N LYS A 86 21.60 -7.32 5.00
CA LYS A 86 21.77 -8.56 5.77
C LYS A 86 21.08 -9.78 5.12
N ALA A 87 20.49 -9.62 3.93
CA ALA A 87 19.73 -10.63 3.20
C ALA A 87 18.68 -11.36 4.08
N LEU A 88 18.08 -10.64 5.03
CA LEU A 88 17.12 -11.21 5.95
C LEU A 88 15.79 -11.45 5.24
N ALA A 89 15.27 -12.65 5.37
CA ALA A 89 13.96 -13.07 4.88
C ALA A 89 13.16 -13.76 6.00
N GLY A 90 11.88 -14.02 5.73
CA GLY A 90 11.00 -14.75 6.65
C GLY A 90 10.96 -14.16 8.06
N ASP A 91 10.99 -15.03 9.07
CA ASP A 91 10.87 -14.63 10.47
C ASP A 91 12.11 -13.88 10.98
N ALA A 92 13.29 -14.13 10.42
CA ALA A 92 14.50 -13.37 10.74
C ALA A 92 14.36 -11.89 10.38
N ARG A 93 13.75 -11.58 9.22
CA ARG A 93 13.45 -10.20 8.83
C ARG A 93 12.44 -9.55 9.75
N LYS A 94 11.35 -10.26 10.10
CA LYS A 94 10.31 -9.73 10.97
C LYS A 94 10.86 -9.38 12.35
N LYS A 95 11.65 -10.28 12.94
CA LYS A 95 12.28 -10.05 14.24
C LYS A 95 13.23 -8.86 14.19
N PHE A 96 14.11 -8.82 13.18
CA PHE A 96 15.01 -7.70 12.98
C PHE A 96 14.26 -6.37 12.81
N MET A 97 13.19 -6.34 12.01
CA MET A 97 12.39 -5.14 11.79
C MET A 97 11.75 -4.66 13.08
N SER A 98 11.20 -5.56 13.89
CA SER A 98 10.61 -5.21 15.18
C SER A 98 11.65 -4.61 16.12
N ASP A 99 12.80 -5.26 16.25
CA ASP A 99 13.90 -4.79 17.11
C ASP A 99 14.47 -3.45 16.62
N CYS A 100 14.63 -3.27 15.30
CA CYS A 100 15.13 -2.04 14.70
C CYS A 100 14.15 -0.87 14.85
N LEU A 101 12.85 -1.10 14.63
CA LEU A 101 11.83 -0.05 14.76
C LEU A 101 11.57 0.38 16.21
N LYS A 102 11.88 -0.48 17.20
CA LYS A 102 11.73 -0.19 18.63
C LYS A 102 12.87 0.62 19.25
N LYS A 103 14.06 0.66 18.62
CA LYS A 103 15.23 1.43 19.07
C LYS A 103 15.11 2.88 18.66
#